data_AF-E1SNH8-F1
#
_entry.id   AF-E1SNH8-F1
#
_cell.length_a   1.000
_cell.length_b   1.000
_cell.length_c   1.000
_cell.angle_alpha   90.00
_cell.angle_beta   90.00
_cell.angle_gamma   90.00
#
_symmetry.space_group_name_H-M   'P 1'
#
loop_
_entity.id
_entity.type
_entity.pdbx_description
1 polymer ?
#
loop_
_entity_poly.entity_id
_entity_poly.type
_entity_poly.pdbx_seq_one_letter_code
_entity_poly.pdbx_strand_id
1 'polypeptide(L)'
;MINKPTVYASALLALLSVLAYAVLISDPSQPSARPKSETSGTPAPALSRHRELPSQSDQTQGHIPPRPGNDSSAKDDRPPLGSATPAVLSFASEMALNRSFLSEQGVVYESTIKQIFRTETLQHAFERLNHMEGSLASYQREQALNEAILSLTGIADFNALCRGLICLAEITVNDARETEGLKSISGFDDNHTFDGVITDDSGLTHYRAVFIKTEDPSTLSIDRS
;
A
#
# COMPACT_ATOMS: atom_id res chain seq x y z
N MET A 1 -26.85 -43.18 33.22
CA MET A 1 -26.16 -43.99 32.21
C MET A 1 -26.75 -43.65 30.85
N ILE A 2 -26.05 -42.84 30.04
CA ILE A 2 -26.40 -42.57 28.65
C ILE A 2 -25.12 -42.70 27.84
N ASN A 3 -25.13 -43.70 26.97
CA ASN A 3 -24.09 -44.05 26.02
C ASN A 3 -24.29 -43.17 24.77
N LYS A 4 -23.23 -42.48 24.30
CA LYS A 4 -23.23 -41.84 22.97
C LYS A 4 -22.03 -42.36 22.18
N PRO A 5 -22.25 -43.21 21.16
CA PRO A 5 -21.26 -43.51 20.15
C PRO A 5 -21.39 -42.52 18.96
N THR A 6 -20.46 -42.65 18.01
CA THR A 6 -20.62 -42.26 16.60
C THR A 6 -20.25 -40.81 16.21
N VAL A 7 -18.96 -40.48 16.20
CA VAL A 7 -18.44 -39.33 15.40
C VAL A 7 -17.21 -39.69 14.55
N TYR A 8 -16.54 -40.84 14.79
CA TYR A 8 -15.26 -41.14 14.14
C TYR A 8 -15.34 -41.74 12.72
N ALA A 9 -16.53 -42.02 12.19
CA ALA A 9 -16.65 -42.69 10.89
C ALA A 9 -16.56 -41.76 9.67
N SER A 10 -16.73 -40.44 9.84
CA SER A 10 -16.78 -39.50 8.71
C SER A 10 -15.44 -38.87 8.33
N ALA A 11 -14.41 -39.00 9.18
CA ALA A 11 -13.09 -38.41 8.92
C ALA A 11 -12.19 -39.25 7.99
N LEU A 12 -12.49 -40.55 7.83
CA LEU A 12 -11.59 -41.47 7.09
C LEU A 12 -11.78 -41.45 5.57
N LEU A 13 -12.91 -40.96 5.06
CA LEU A 13 -13.25 -40.99 3.63
C LEU A 13 -12.73 -39.79 2.83
N ALA A 14 -12.40 -38.66 3.49
CA ALA A 14 -11.92 -37.46 2.79
C ALA A 14 -10.41 -37.47 2.51
N LEU A 15 -9.63 -38.33 3.19
CA LEU A 15 -8.17 -38.40 3.03
C LEU A 15 -7.70 -39.18 1.79
N LEU A 16 -8.57 -39.96 1.15
CA LEU A 16 -8.20 -40.79 -0.01
C LEU A 16 -8.36 -40.09 -1.36
N SER A 17 -9.03 -38.93 -1.45
CA SER A 17 -9.23 -38.25 -2.75
C SER A 17 -8.09 -37.31 -3.15
N VAL A 18 -7.22 -36.91 -2.22
CA VAL A 18 -6.12 -35.95 -2.49
C VAL A 18 -4.87 -36.64 -3.08
N LEU A 19 -4.67 -37.94 -2.79
CA LEU A 19 -3.49 -38.67 -3.26
C LEU A 19 -3.53 -39.09 -4.74
N ALA A 20 -4.68 -38.97 -5.41
CA ALA A 20 -4.82 -39.39 -6.82
C ALA A 20 -4.41 -38.31 -7.84
N TYR A 21 -4.26 -37.04 -7.44
CA TYR A 21 -3.91 -35.95 -8.37
C TYR A 21 -2.41 -35.67 -8.47
N ALA A 22 -1.58 -36.25 -7.60
CA ALA A 22 -0.15 -35.93 -7.53
C ALA A 22 0.76 -36.76 -8.46
N VAL A 23 0.23 -37.64 -9.31
CA VAL A 23 1.04 -38.63 -10.06
C VAL A 23 1.11 -38.38 -11.59
N LEU A 24 0.50 -37.33 -12.15
CA LEU A 24 0.44 -37.17 -13.62
C LEU A 24 1.24 -36.00 -14.23
N ILE A 25 2.19 -35.39 -13.52
CA ILE A 25 3.08 -34.39 -14.15
C ILE A 25 4.54 -34.71 -13.83
N SER A 26 5.07 -35.72 -14.50
CA SER A 26 6.51 -35.93 -14.64
C SER A 26 6.76 -36.71 -15.92
N ASP A 27 7.11 -36.01 -17.01
CA ASP A 27 7.91 -36.60 -18.08
C ASP A 27 9.00 -35.59 -18.51
N PRO A 28 10.28 -36.01 -18.65
CA PRO A 28 11.45 -35.15 -18.77
C PRO A 28 11.97 -35.09 -20.22
N SER A 29 12.32 -33.90 -20.71
CA SER A 29 13.12 -33.64 -21.93
C SER A 29 13.15 -32.11 -22.11
N GLN A 30 14.24 -31.35 -22.02
CA GLN A 30 15.37 -31.29 -22.96
C GLN A 30 16.38 -30.19 -22.48
N PRO A 31 17.56 -30.05 -23.11
CA PRO A 31 18.79 -29.64 -22.45
C PRO A 31 19.25 -28.19 -22.71
N SER A 32 20.07 -27.74 -21.76
CA SER A 32 21.20 -26.80 -21.83
C SER A 32 21.60 -26.24 -23.21
N ALA A 33 21.62 -24.91 -23.31
CA ALA A 33 22.59 -24.19 -24.13
C ALA A 33 22.92 -22.80 -23.53
N ARG A 34 24.17 -22.65 -23.07
CA ARG A 34 24.90 -21.38 -22.89
C ARG A 34 25.01 -20.63 -24.23
N PRO A 35 25.25 -19.32 -24.19
CA PRO A 35 26.47 -18.83 -24.85
C PRO A 35 27.43 -18.03 -23.94
N LYS A 36 28.67 -17.97 -24.43
CA LYS A 36 29.88 -17.36 -23.86
C LYS A 36 29.91 -15.83 -24.05
N SER A 37 30.44 -15.16 -23.01
CA SER A 37 31.53 -14.17 -22.94
C SER A 37 31.79 -13.11 -24.05
N GLU A 38 32.31 -11.97 -23.54
CA GLU A 38 33.26 -11.00 -24.15
C GLU A 38 32.65 -9.95 -25.12
N THR A 39 32.90 -8.63 -25.08
CA THR A 39 34.08 -7.84 -24.67
C THR A 39 33.73 -6.33 -24.57
N SER A 40 34.21 -5.69 -23.49
CA SER A 40 34.91 -4.39 -23.36
C SER A 40 34.49 -3.13 -24.16
N GLY A 41 34.38 -1.98 -23.46
CA GLY A 41 34.69 -0.66 -24.03
C GLY A 41 33.94 0.55 -23.45
N THR A 42 34.48 1.16 -22.40
CA THR A 42 34.23 2.58 -21.99
C THR A 42 35.55 3.33 -22.24
N PRO A 43 35.57 4.53 -22.85
CA PRO A 43 35.41 5.77 -22.08
C PRO A 43 34.67 6.93 -22.77
N ALA A 44 34.03 7.78 -21.94
CA ALA A 44 33.63 9.17 -22.20
C ALA A 44 34.89 10.07 -22.45
N PRO A 45 34.85 11.42 -22.58
CA PRO A 45 33.74 12.40 -22.46
C PRO A 45 33.79 13.57 -23.50
N ALA A 46 32.80 14.48 -23.50
CA ALA A 46 33.02 15.88 -23.92
C ALA A 46 31.97 16.87 -23.38
N LEU A 47 32.48 17.94 -22.75
CA LEU A 47 31.80 19.16 -22.32
C LEU A 47 31.38 20.06 -23.50
N SER A 48 30.29 20.83 -23.32
CA SER A 48 30.22 22.32 -23.45
C SER A 48 28.76 22.79 -23.41
N ARG A 49 28.30 23.59 -22.43
CA ARG A 49 28.51 25.03 -22.10
C ARG A 49 27.60 26.00 -22.88
N HIS A 50 26.92 26.85 -22.09
CA HIS A 50 26.32 28.17 -22.39
C HIS A 50 25.15 28.14 -23.39
N ARG A 51 24.09 28.97 -23.33
CA ARG A 51 23.72 30.28 -22.78
C ARG A 51 22.17 30.32 -23.04
N GLU A 52 21.26 31.05 -22.41
CA GLU A 52 21.22 32.47 -22.10
C GLU A 52 19.86 32.74 -21.42
N LEU A 53 19.86 33.53 -20.35
CA LEU A 53 18.69 34.15 -19.74
C LEU A 53 18.48 35.52 -20.42
N PRO A 54 17.24 35.98 -20.62
CA PRO A 54 16.98 37.41 -20.54
C PRO A 54 16.25 37.75 -19.24
N SER A 55 16.83 38.75 -18.58
CA SER A 55 16.28 39.51 -17.46
C SER A 55 15.63 40.80 -17.99
N GLN A 56 14.83 41.45 -17.13
CA GLN A 56 14.40 42.86 -17.19
C GLN A 56 13.29 43.20 -18.21
N SER A 57 12.32 44.08 -17.96
CA SER A 57 11.94 44.98 -16.85
C SER A 57 10.50 45.45 -17.15
N ASP A 58 9.68 45.78 -16.15
CA ASP A 58 9.38 47.20 -15.89
C ASP A 58 8.38 47.42 -14.75
N GLN A 59 8.68 48.49 -14.01
CA GLN A 59 7.92 49.04 -12.91
C GLN A 59 6.73 49.84 -13.43
N THR A 60 5.62 49.88 -12.69
CA THR A 60 4.83 51.11 -12.61
C THR A 60 4.28 51.30 -11.20
N GLN A 61 4.59 52.48 -10.66
CA GLN A 61 4.19 53.01 -9.37
C GLN A 61 2.68 53.23 -9.26
N GLY A 62 2.16 52.96 -8.07
CA GLY A 62 1.49 53.98 -7.26
C GLY A 62 0.02 54.28 -7.55
N HIS A 63 -0.85 53.91 -6.61
CA HIS A 63 -1.82 54.85 -6.02
C HIS A 63 -2.36 54.29 -4.69
N ILE A 64 -2.10 55.01 -3.60
CA ILE A 64 -2.79 54.88 -2.31
C ILE A 64 -3.80 56.03 -2.24
N PRO A 65 -5.09 55.76 -1.99
CA PRO A 65 -5.99 56.72 -1.35
C PRO A 65 -6.31 56.32 0.09
N PRO A 66 -6.75 57.29 0.91
CA PRO A 66 -6.69 57.21 2.37
C PRO A 66 -7.88 56.47 3.00
N ARG A 67 -7.59 55.94 4.19
CA ARG A 67 -8.50 55.38 5.19
C ARG A 67 -9.42 56.47 5.78
N PRO A 68 -10.72 56.19 5.96
CA PRO A 68 -11.47 56.69 7.10
C PRO A 68 -11.87 55.50 8.00
N GLY A 69 -11.61 55.65 9.30
CA GLY A 69 -12.11 54.73 10.30
C GLY A 69 -13.63 54.87 10.46
N ASN A 70 -14.27 53.75 10.81
CA ASN A 70 -15.42 53.80 11.71
C ASN A 70 -15.55 52.47 12.44
N ASP A 71 -15.57 52.56 13.76
CA ASP A 71 -15.96 51.52 14.68
C ASP A 71 -17.41 51.11 14.44
N SER A 72 -17.68 49.80 14.39
CA SER A 72 -18.87 49.21 15.00
C SER A 72 -18.88 47.70 14.91
N SER A 73 -18.94 47.10 16.10
CA SER A 73 -19.62 45.84 16.40
C SER A 73 -19.04 44.55 15.78
N ALA A 74 -18.10 43.98 16.52
CA ALA A 74 -17.81 42.55 16.49
C ALA A 74 -19.10 41.75 16.75
N LYS A 75 -19.68 41.19 15.69
CA LYS A 75 -20.36 39.90 15.75
C LYS A 75 -19.37 38.88 15.19
N ASP A 76 -18.79 38.15 16.11
CA ASP A 76 -17.92 37.01 15.87
C ASP A 76 -18.78 35.86 15.33
N ASP A 77 -19.17 35.95 14.06
CA ASP A 77 -19.70 34.83 13.28
C ASP A 77 -18.53 33.97 12.78
N ARG A 78 -17.62 33.58 13.69
CA ARG A 78 -16.69 32.48 13.40
C ARG A 78 -17.52 31.20 13.32
N PRO A 79 -17.60 30.54 12.16
CA PRO A 79 -18.08 29.17 12.13
C PRO A 79 -17.24 28.35 13.12
N PRO A 80 -17.84 27.44 13.90
CA PRO A 80 -17.11 26.66 14.89
C PRO A 80 -15.96 25.92 14.21
N LEU A 81 -14.75 26.27 14.62
CA LEU A 81 -13.53 25.52 14.32
C LEU A 81 -13.64 24.18 15.06
N GLY A 82 -14.21 23.15 14.44
CA GLY A 82 -14.49 21.94 15.19
C GLY A 82 -15.22 20.80 14.48
N SER A 83 -14.86 20.51 13.23
CA SER A 83 -14.83 19.13 12.72
C SER A 83 -14.13 19.17 11.36
N ALA A 84 -12.81 19.15 11.36
CA ALA A 84 -12.12 18.66 10.17
C ALA A 84 -12.52 17.19 10.05
N THR A 85 -13.59 16.92 9.30
CA THR A 85 -13.89 15.58 8.82
C THR A 85 -12.55 15.05 8.30
N PRO A 86 -12.06 13.89 8.77
CA PRO A 86 -10.85 13.30 8.21
C PRO A 86 -11.02 13.35 6.71
N ALA A 87 -10.06 13.91 5.96
CA ALA A 87 -10.17 13.91 4.52
C ALA A 87 -10.33 12.43 4.11
N VAL A 88 -11.54 12.07 3.67
CA VAL A 88 -11.88 10.69 3.43
C VAL A 88 -11.23 10.34 2.10
N LEU A 89 -10.30 9.39 2.08
CA LEU A 89 -9.79 8.86 0.83
C LEU A 89 -10.97 8.22 0.09
N SER A 90 -11.37 8.86 -1.00
CA SER A 90 -12.53 8.46 -1.79
C SER A 90 -12.07 7.97 -3.15
N PHE A 91 -12.07 6.66 -3.32
CA PHE A 91 -11.85 5.96 -4.58
C PHE A 91 -13.05 5.06 -4.90
N ALA A 92 -13.42 4.95 -6.17
CA ALA A 92 -14.56 4.16 -6.63
C ALA A 92 -14.17 3.07 -7.65
N SER A 93 -12.89 3.02 -8.04
CA SER A 93 -12.34 2.04 -8.99
C SER A 93 -10.85 1.83 -8.73
N GLU A 94 -10.28 0.75 -9.27
CA GLU A 94 -8.84 0.45 -9.15
C GLU A 94 -7.98 1.61 -9.67
N MET A 95 -8.37 2.22 -10.79
CA MET A 95 -7.64 3.36 -11.37
C MET A 95 -7.66 4.58 -10.44
N ALA A 96 -8.80 4.87 -9.82
CA ALA A 96 -8.91 5.98 -8.86
C ALA A 96 -8.09 5.70 -7.59
N LEU A 97 -8.10 4.46 -7.12
CA LEU A 97 -7.27 4.01 -6.00
C LEU A 97 -5.79 4.17 -6.33
N ASN A 98 -5.31 3.61 -7.44
CA ASN A 98 -3.91 3.75 -7.86
C ASN A 98 -3.51 5.23 -7.90
N ARG A 99 -4.33 6.08 -8.53
CA ARG A 99 -4.06 7.52 -8.63
C ARG A 99 -4.08 8.27 -7.30
N SER A 100 -4.69 7.71 -6.24
CA SER A 100 -4.61 8.30 -4.90
C SER A 100 -3.27 8.03 -4.20
N PHE A 101 -2.56 6.96 -4.59
CA PHE A 101 -1.29 6.56 -3.99
C PHE A 101 -0.09 6.93 -4.85
N LEU A 102 -0.22 6.87 -6.18
CA LEU A 102 0.85 7.12 -7.12
C LEU A 102 0.39 7.92 -8.35
N SER A 103 1.28 8.76 -8.87
CA SER A 103 1.11 9.37 -10.18
C SER A 103 1.36 8.37 -11.31
N GLU A 104 0.99 8.73 -12.54
CA GLU A 104 1.29 7.93 -13.74
C GLU A 104 2.80 7.82 -14.01
N GLN A 105 3.61 8.69 -13.42
CA GLN A 105 5.07 8.70 -13.53
C GLN A 105 5.75 7.94 -12.38
N GLY A 106 5.00 7.23 -11.53
CA GLY A 106 5.57 6.48 -10.40
C GLY A 106 5.96 7.34 -9.20
N VAL A 107 5.40 8.54 -9.08
CA VAL A 107 5.58 9.38 -7.88
C VAL A 107 4.58 8.93 -6.82
N VAL A 108 5.05 8.42 -5.68
CA VAL A 108 4.22 8.03 -4.54
C VAL A 108 3.91 9.26 -3.69
N TYR A 109 2.63 9.46 -3.36
CA TYR A 109 2.19 10.55 -2.50
C TYR A 109 2.33 10.17 -1.03
N GLU A 110 3.37 10.65 -0.36
CA GLU A 110 3.64 10.33 1.05
C GLU A 110 2.51 10.82 1.97
N SER A 111 1.86 11.92 1.62
CA SER A 111 0.70 12.45 2.33
C SER A 111 -0.44 11.43 2.40
N THR A 112 -0.75 10.72 1.30
CA THR A 112 -1.72 9.63 1.28
C THR A 112 -1.28 8.46 2.17
N ILE A 113 0.00 8.06 2.12
CA ILE A 113 0.54 6.99 2.98
C ILE A 113 0.42 7.36 4.47
N LYS A 114 0.75 8.59 4.85
CA LYS A 114 0.60 9.07 6.23
C LYS A 114 -0.87 9.10 6.66
N GLN A 115 -1.76 9.44 5.74
CA GLN A 115 -3.18 9.54 6.01
C GLN A 115 -3.84 8.18 6.19
N ILE A 116 -3.49 7.19 5.35
CA ILE A 116 -4.04 5.82 5.42
C ILE A 116 -3.65 5.13 6.72
N PHE A 117 -2.50 5.46 7.32
CA PHE A 117 -2.07 4.90 8.61
C PHE A 117 -2.81 5.48 9.83
N ARG A 118 -3.76 6.40 9.65
CA ARG A 118 -4.68 6.80 10.71
C ARG A 118 -5.82 5.78 10.81
N THR A 119 -6.18 5.36 12.03
CA THR A 119 -7.13 4.26 12.27
C THR A 119 -8.46 4.44 11.55
N GLU A 120 -9.10 5.61 11.68
CA GLU A 120 -10.38 5.89 11.03
C GLU A 120 -10.28 5.86 9.50
N THR A 121 -9.20 6.43 8.94
CA THR A 121 -8.98 6.41 7.49
C THR A 121 -8.76 4.98 6.98
N LEU A 122 -7.98 4.18 7.71
CA LEU A 122 -7.66 2.81 7.31
C LEU A 122 -8.91 1.93 7.25
N GLN A 123 -9.74 2.01 8.30
CA GLN A 123 -10.99 1.24 8.38
C GLN A 123 -11.94 1.63 7.24
N HIS A 124 -12.12 2.93 7.01
CA HIS A 124 -12.91 3.40 5.86
C HIS A 124 -12.32 2.93 4.53
N ALA A 125 -10.99 2.91 4.38
CA ALA A 125 -10.38 2.41 3.16
C ALA A 125 -10.62 0.90 2.95
N PHE A 126 -10.52 0.08 3.99
CA PHE A 126 -10.87 -1.35 3.90
C PHE A 126 -12.33 -1.54 3.49
N GLU A 127 -13.26 -0.81 4.09
CA GLU A 127 -14.68 -0.85 3.69
C GLU A 127 -14.84 -0.52 2.20
N ARG A 128 -14.16 0.51 1.71
CA ARG A 128 -14.22 0.92 0.30
C ARG A 128 -13.60 -0.12 -0.63
N LEU A 129 -12.46 -0.71 -0.27
CA LEU A 129 -11.82 -1.77 -1.05
C LEU A 129 -12.71 -3.01 -1.14
N ASN A 130 -13.39 -3.37 -0.05
CA ASN A 130 -14.26 -4.53 -0.02
C ASN A 130 -15.46 -4.41 -0.97
N HIS A 131 -15.97 -3.20 -1.17
CA HIS A 131 -17.07 -2.92 -2.11
C HIS A 131 -16.61 -2.60 -3.54
N MET A 132 -15.29 -2.54 -3.78
CA MET A 132 -14.72 -2.28 -5.09
C MET A 132 -14.55 -3.59 -5.85
N GLU A 133 -14.96 -3.62 -7.12
CA GLU A 133 -14.63 -4.71 -8.03
C GLU A 133 -13.11 -4.72 -8.29
N GLY A 134 -12.48 -5.86 -8.01
CA GLY A 134 -11.08 -6.11 -8.31
C GLY A 134 -10.89 -6.82 -9.65
N SER A 135 -9.71 -6.65 -10.23
CA SER A 135 -9.24 -7.47 -11.34
C SER A 135 -8.81 -8.88 -10.87
N LEU A 136 -8.75 -9.85 -11.79
CA LEU A 136 -8.20 -11.18 -11.48
C LEU A 136 -6.79 -11.07 -10.87
N ALA A 137 -5.96 -10.18 -11.41
CA ALA A 137 -4.61 -9.95 -10.90
C ALA A 137 -4.60 -9.40 -9.47
N SER A 138 -5.50 -8.47 -9.11
CA SER A 138 -5.56 -7.96 -7.74
C SER A 138 -6.04 -9.03 -6.76
N TYR A 139 -7.00 -9.89 -7.16
CA TYR A 139 -7.44 -11.00 -6.30
C TYR A 139 -6.36 -12.05 -6.08
N GLN A 140 -5.57 -12.37 -7.11
CA GLN A 140 -4.43 -13.28 -6.95
C GLN A 140 -3.38 -12.72 -5.98
N ARG A 141 -3.11 -11.42 -6.05
CA ARG A 141 -2.22 -10.73 -5.10
C ARG A 141 -2.78 -10.71 -3.69
N GLU A 142 -4.09 -10.48 -3.55
CA GLU A 142 -4.78 -10.55 -2.26
C GLU A 142 -4.61 -11.93 -1.64
N GLN A 143 -4.84 -13.00 -2.42
CA GLN A 143 -4.64 -14.36 -1.96
C GLN A 143 -3.20 -14.60 -1.49
N ALA A 144 -2.20 -14.21 -2.30
CA ALA A 144 -0.79 -14.38 -1.95
C ALA A 144 -0.40 -13.63 -0.67
N LEU A 145 -0.92 -12.40 -0.48
CA LEU A 145 -0.71 -11.64 0.76
C LEU A 145 -1.36 -12.33 1.96
N ASN A 146 -2.61 -12.80 1.82
CA ASN A 146 -3.30 -13.53 2.88
C ASN A 146 -2.54 -14.82 3.26
N GLU A 147 -2.05 -15.58 2.28
CA GLU A 147 -1.23 -16.79 2.52
C GLU A 147 0.09 -16.46 3.22
N ALA A 148 0.76 -15.37 2.82
CA ALA A 148 1.97 -14.90 3.47
C ALA A 148 1.71 -14.53 4.94
N ILE A 149 0.61 -13.83 5.22
CA ILE A 149 0.23 -13.45 6.59
C ILE A 149 -0.13 -14.69 7.42
N LEU A 150 -0.90 -15.63 6.88
CA LEU A 150 -1.30 -16.87 7.57
C LEU A 150 -0.12 -17.80 7.88
N SER A 151 1.01 -17.65 7.19
CA SER A 151 2.24 -18.40 7.48
C SER A 151 2.99 -17.91 8.73
N LEU A 152 2.64 -16.72 9.23
CA LEU A 152 3.26 -16.11 10.40
C LEU A 152 2.68 -16.66 11.70
N THR A 153 3.51 -16.64 12.74
CA THR A 153 3.09 -16.90 14.12
C THR A 153 2.75 -15.61 14.84
N GLY A 154 2.11 -15.70 16.01
CA GLY A 154 1.94 -14.54 16.90
C GLY A 154 0.86 -13.54 16.47
N ILE A 155 0.17 -13.77 15.35
CA ILE A 155 -0.96 -12.96 14.89
C ILE A 155 -2.20 -13.23 15.75
N ALA A 156 -2.84 -12.16 16.21
CA ALA A 156 -4.13 -12.22 16.90
C ALA A 156 -5.30 -12.10 15.91
N ASP A 157 -5.21 -11.14 14.99
CA ASP A 157 -6.20 -10.86 13.96
C ASP A 157 -5.52 -10.12 12.79
N PHE A 158 -6.12 -10.15 11.60
CA PHE A 158 -5.65 -9.36 10.47
C PHE A 158 -6.75 -9.05 9.45
N ASN A 159 -6.56 -7.96 8.73
CA ASN A 159 -7.34 -7.61 7.55
C ASN A 159 -6.37 -7.23 6.42
N ALA A 160 -6.53 -7.83 5.25
CA ALA A 160 -5.68 -7.57 4.09
C ALA A 160 -6.49 -7.62 2.79
N LEU A 161 -6.43 -6.55 2.00
CA LEU A 161 -7.16 -6.41 0.74
C LEU A 161 -6.27 -5.81 -0.35
N CYS A 162 -6.43 -6.28 -1.59
CA CYS A 162 -5.73 -5.75 -2.75
C CYS A 162 -6.69 -5.32 -3.85
N ARG A 163 -6.51 -4.11 -4.39
CA ARG A 163 -7.20 -3.64 -5.60
C ARG A 163 -6.22 -2.89 -6.49
N GLY A 164 -6.25 -3.16 -7.79
CA GLY A 164 -5.29 -2.63 -8.73
C GLY A 164 -3.85 -2.93 -8.32
N LEU A 165 -3.04 -1.87 -8.18
CA LEU A 165 -1.63 -1.97 -7.78
C LEU A 165 -1.44 -1.95 -6.27
N ILE A 166 -2.47 -1.61 -5.49
CA ILE A 166 -2.37 -1.33 -4.06
C ILE A 166 -2.91 -2.50 -3.25
N CYS A 167 -2.14 -2.92 -2.25
CA CYS A 167 -2.62 -3.76 -1.17
C CYS A 167 -2.50 -3.02 0.16
N LEU A 168 -3.50 -3.17 1.03
CA LEU A 168 -3.48 -2.69 2.40
C LEU A 168 -3.50 -3.89 3.34
N ALA A 169 -2.77 -3.80 4.44
CA ALA A 169 -2.82 -4.76 5.52
C ALA A 169 -2.83 -4.06 6.88
N GLU A 170 -3.64 -4.57 7.81
CA GLU A 170 -3.57 -4.32 9.24
C GLU A 170 -3.47 -5.66 9.95
N ILE A 171 -2.45 -5.83 10.77
CA ILE A 171 -2.16 -7.08 11.49
C ILE A 171 -2.03 -6.74 12.97
N THR A 172 -2.90 -7.33 13.78
CA THR A 172 -2.80 -7.25 15.24
C THR A 172 -1.93 -8.39 15.75
N VAL A 173 -0.92 -8.09 16.57
CA VAL A 173 -0.03 -9.10 17.17
C VAL A 173 -0.24 -9.24 18.67
N ASN A 174 0.03 -10.44 19.19
CA ASN A 174 -0.10 -10.74 20.61
C ASN A 174 1.07 -10.19 21.46
N ASP A 175 2.27 -10.06 20.89
CA ASP A 175 3.45 -9.43 21.51
C ASP A 175 4.08 -8.48 20.48
N ALA A 176 4.42 -7.27 20.90
CA ALA A 176 5.06 -6.25 20.05
C ALA A 176 6.38 -6.76 19.41
N ARG A 177 7.05 -7.74 20.02
CA ARG A 177 8.26 -8.38 19.47
C ARG A 177 8.00 -9.16 18.17
N GLU A 178 6.78 -9.62 17.93
CA GLU A 178 6.40 -10.33 16.70
C GLU A 178 6.41 -9.40 15.46
N THR A 179 6.41 -8.07 15.66
CA THR A 179 6.42 -7.10 14.55
C THR A 179 7.68 -7.18 13.68
N GLU A 180 8.81 -7.67 14.21
CA GLU A 180 10.03 -7.84 13.42
C GLU A 180 9.86 -8.86 12.29
N GLY A 181 9.11 -9.94 12.54
CA GLY A 181 8.84 -11.00 11.56
C GLY A 181 7.91 -10.55 10.43
N LEU A 182 7.08 -9.53 10.68
CA LEU A 182 6.08 -9.04 9.72
C LEU A 182 6.70 -8.40 8.48
N LYS A 183 7.95 -7.91 8.56
CA LYS A 183 8.66 -7.38 7.39
C LYS A 183 8.86 -8.42 6.30
N SER A 184 8.86 -9.71 6.63
CA SER A 184 9.00 -10.79 5.64
C SER A 184 7.83 -10.86 4.66
N ILE A 185 6.64 -10.38 5.05
CA ILE A 185 5.46 -10.48 4.20
C ILE A 185 5.57 -9.62 2.94
N SER A 186 6.45 -8.61 2.90
CA SER A 186 6.66 -7.78 1.71
C SER A 186 7.07 -8.57 0.47
N GLY A 187 7.61 -9.78 0.65
CA GLY A 187 8.06 -10.67 -0.41
C GLY A 187 6.96 -11.54 -1.05
N PHE A 188 5.67 -11.29 -0.77
CA PHE A 188 4.57 -12.05 -1.38
C PHE A 188 4.41 -11.82 -2.90
N ASP A 189 4.92 -10.69 -3.40
CA ASP A 189 4.94 -10.25 -4.79
C ASP A 189 6.03 -9.18 -4.95
N ASP A 190 6.24 -8.67 -6.17
CA ASP A 190 7.13 -7.55 -6.43
C ASP A 190 6.48 -6.23 -5.97
N ASN A 191 6.88 -5.77 -4.79
CA ASN A 191 6.27 -4.63 -4.12
C ASN A 191 7.31 -3.64 -3.58
N HIS A 192 6.94 -2.37 -3.59
CA HIS A 192 7.47 -1.40 -2.65
C HIS A 192 6.54 -1.29 -1.44
N THR A 193 7.10 -1.35 -0.24
CA THR A 193 6.34 -1.42 1.01
C THR A 193 6.53 -0.15 1.82
N PHE A 194 5.41 0.40 2.29
CA PHE A 194 5.38 1.37 3.37
C PHE A 194 4.73 0.70 4.57
N ASP A 195 5.36 0.79 5.74
CA ASP A 195 4.86 0.16 6.95
C ASP A 195 4.95 1.08 8.18
N GLY A 196 4.16 0.77 9.18
CA GLY A 196 4.15 1.46 10.46
C GLY A 196 3.58 0.58 11.56
N VAL A 197 4.04 0.81 12.78
CA VAL A 197 3.56 0.11 13.97
C VAL A 197 2.90 1.12 14.90
N ILE A 198 1.70 0.81 15.36
CA ILE A 198 1.02 1.58 16.39
C ILE A 198 0.61 0.65 17.54
N THR A 199 0.53 1.17 18.75
CA THR A 199 -0.10 0.48 19.87
C THR A 199 -1.33 1.27 20.27
N ASP A 200 -2.47 0.60 20.39
CA ASP A 200 -3.72 1.24 20.78
C ASP A 200 -3.84 1.39 22.30
N ASP A 201 -4.91 2.05 22.75
CA ASP A 201 -5.18 2.30 24.17
C ASP A 201 -5.44 1.00 24.97
N SER A 202 -5.76 -0.11 24.30
CA SER A 202 -5.92 -1.43 24.92
C SER A 202 -4.59 -2.16 25.13
N GLY A 203 -3.49 -1.60 24.58
CA GLY A 203 -2.16 -2.19 24.62
C GLY A 203 -1.90 -3.19 23.50
N LEU A 204 -2.80 -3.32 22.52
CA LEU A 204 -2.60 -4.18 21.35
C LEU A 204 -1.74 -3.45 20.32
N THR A 205 -0.80 -4.18 19.73
CA THR A 205 0.09 -3.66 18.70
C THR A 205 -0.45 -4.02 17.31
N HIS A 206 -0.59 -3.00 16.48
CA HIS A 206 -1.05 -3.08 15.10
C HIS A 206 0.09 -2.72 14.15
N TYR A 207 0.43 -3.65 13.28
CA TYR A 207 1.26 -3.39 12.12
C TYR A 207 0.38 -3.03 10.93
N ARG A 208 0.69 -1.92 10.28
CA ARG A 208 -0.04 -1.41 9.11
C ARG A 208 0.91 -1.33 7.94
N ALA A 209 0.47 -1.79 6.77
CA ALA A 209 1.27 -1.73 5.57
C ALA A 209 0.46 -1.34 4.33
N VAL A 210 1.13 -0.61 3.44
CA VAL A 210 0.74 -0.38 2.06
C VAL A 210 1.77 -1.04 1.16
N PHE A 211 1.32 -1.93 0.28
CA PHE A 211 2.17 -2.55 -0.74
C PHE A 211 1.77 -2.00 -2.11
N ILE A 212 2.70 -1.36 -2.79
CA ILE A 212 2.51 -0.85 -4.15
C ILE A 212 3.24 -1.79 -5.10
N LYS A 213 2.50 -2.43 -6.02
CA LYS A 213 3.09 -3.31 -7.04
C LYS A 213 4.09 -2.54 -7.88
N THR A 214 5.31 -3.04 -7.94
CA THR A 214 6.34 -2.55 -8.86
C THR A 214 7.41 -3.61 -9.05
N GLU A 215 7.80 -3.84 -10.30
CA GLU A 215 8.92 -4.72 -10.64
C GLU A 215 10.27 -4.04 -10.36
N ASP A 216 10.30 -2.71 -10.28
CA ASP A 216 11.51 -1.93 -10.01
C ASP A 216 11.21 -0.75 -9.07
N PRO A 217 11.43 -0.90 -7.75
CA PRO A 217 11.26 0.17 -6.77
C PRO A 217 12.15 1.40 -7.02
N SER A 218 13.27 1.27 -7.75
CA SER A 218 14.17 2.40 -8.05
C SER A 218 13.55 3.42 -9.00
N THR A 219 12.48 3.03 -9.70
CA THR A 219 11.67 3.93 -10.54
C THR A 219 10.68 4.76 -9.72
N LEU A 220 10.41 4.38 -8.48
CA LEU A 220 9.52 5.14 -7.61
C LEU A 220 10.25 6.35 -7.02
N SER A 221 9.57 7.49 -7.04
CA SER A 221 10.00 8.68 -6.31
C SER A 221 8.95 9.04 -5.27
N ILE A 222 9.37 9.58 -4.13
CA ILE A 222 8.45 9.95 -3.05
C ILE A 222 8.24 11.46 -3.07
N ASP A 223 7.00 11.88 -3.25
CA ASP A 223 6.59 13.25 -3.02
C ASP A 223 6.30 13.45 -1.54
N ARG A 224 7.06 14.36 -0.92
CA ARG A 224 6.98 14.69 0.51
C ARG A 224 6.21 15.98 0.79
N SER A 225 5.65 16.61 -0.24
CA SER A 225 4.94 17.88 -0.12
C SER A 225 3.59 17.78 0.57
#